data_AF-A0A1V4YTM8-F1
#
_entry.id   AF-A0A1V4YTM8-F1
#
_cell.length_a   1.000
_cell.length_b   1.000
_cell.length_c   1.000
_cell.angle_alpha   90.00
_cell.angle_beta   90.00
_cell.angle_gamma   90.00
#
_symmetry.space_group_name_H-M   'P 1'
#
loop_
_entity.id
_entity.type
_entity.pdbx_description
1 polymer ?
#
loop_
_entity_poly.entity_id
_entity_poly.type
_entity_poly.pdbx_seq_one_letter_code
_entity_poly.pdbx_strand_id
1 'polypeptide(L)'
;MVNEDIAGIVNLDQKALEVLDSSNFMLSLGIPVTKEVLGGEIGGSPANTEFTTRYPIYPAGGKTKAPVISDITAYTRKEGSPDVDTEVTVSAIETGEDEDTGYTVYNTVVLASAPASETADNVLLDYHAYNDIYTQQSIKPKIDQNTDDLERMGSRTVYTKYGNIKSEIEVEVAISDLKQILLGFQAESDQTGVEAGYVLYKQRSIPQILKGFIPIYSGDETDDPIDREEMGRIILNSVQIPPSLPEGKVGDNATVTLTLSIGSELRILAKEET
;
A
#
# COMPACT_ATOMS: atom_id res chain seq x y z
N MET A 1 14.56 -29.18 -24.25
CA MET A 1 14.44 -27.71 -24.33
C MET A 1 13.18 -27.45 -25.09
N VAL A 2 12.10 -27.18 -24.37
CA VAL A 2 10.84 -26.75 -24.96
C VAL A 2 11.03 -25.25 -25.22
N ASN A 3 10.94 -24.84 -26.47
CA ASN A 3 10.81 -23.44 -26.83
C ASN A 3 9.48 -22.97 -26.24
N GLU A 4 9.52 -22.25 -25.13
CA GLU A 4 8.38 -21.45 -24.71
C GLU A 4 8.31 -20.24 -25.64
N ASP A 5 7.14 -20.07 -26.25
CA ASP A 5 6.87 -19.18 -27.38
C ASP A 5 7.15 -17.71 -27.06
N ILE A 6 8.09 -17.12 -27.80
CA ILE A 6 8.39 -15.66 -27.86
C ILE A 6 7.38 -14.94 -28.79
N ALA A 7 6.17 -15.49 -28.94
CA ALA A 7 5.15 -14.91 -29.81
C ALA A 7 4.31 -13.84 -29.11
N GLY A 8 4.21 -13.87 -27.77
CA GLY A 8 3.40 -12.96 -26.95
C GLY A 8 4.12 -11.72 -26.40
N ILE A 9 5.33 -11.40 -26.86
CA ILE A 9 6.05 -10.18 -26.44
C ILE A 9 5.75 -9.00 -27.39
N VAL A 10 5.39 -9.29 -28.64
CA VAL A 10 5.36 -8.30 -29.73
C VAL A 10 4.23 -7.27 -29.59
N ASN A 11 3.11 -7.59 -28.93
CA ASN A 11 1.96 -6.69 -28.78
C ASN A 11 2.09 -5.81 -27.52
N LEU A 12 2.59 -6.39 -26.42
CA LEU A 12 3.03 -5.66 -25.23
C LEU A 12 4.11 -4.62 -25.55
N ASP A 13 5.08 -4.94 -26.41
CA ASP A 13 6.13 -3.99 -26.83
C ASP A 13 5.56 -2.76 -27.55
N GLN A 14 4.55 -2.94 -28.41
CA GLN A 14 3.95 -1.84 -29.16
C GLN A 14 3.13 -0.90 -28.25
N LYS A 15 2.44 -1.45 -27.24
CA LYS A 15 1.72 -0.65 -26.23
C LYS A 15 2.67 -0.06 -25.19
N ALA A 16 3.75 -0.75 -24.83
CA ALA A 16 4.78 -0.25 -23.93
C ALA A 16 5.45 1.02 -24.50
N LEU A 17 5.65 1.08 -25.83
CA LEU A 17 6.19 2.27 -26.49
C LEU A 17 5.30 3.53 -26.34
N GLU A 18 3.99 3.37 -26.09
CA GLU A 18 3.06 4.48 -25.80
C GLU A 18 2.94 4.79 -24.29
N VAL A 19 3.42 3.89 -23.44
CA VAL A 19 3.15 3.83 -21.97
C VAL A 19 4.38 4.14 -21.12
N LEU A 20 5.60 4.07 -21.65
CA LEU A 20 6.83 4.12 -20.84
C LEU A 20 7.39 5.54 -20.64
N ASP A 21 6.57 6.54 -20.34
CA ASP A 21 7.06 7.79 -19.74
C ASP A 21 7.00 7.69 -18.20
N SER A 22 7.88 8.39 -17.49
CA SER A 22 8.00 8.30 -16.04
C SER A 22 6.75 8.76 -15.28
N SER A 23 5.86 9.53 -15.93
CA SER A 23 4.56 9.94 -15.39
C SER A 23 3.53 8.80 -15.31
N ASN A 24 3.82 7.63 -15.87
CA ASN A 24 2.89 6.50 -15.93
C ASN A 24 3.12 5.46 -14.82
N PHE A 25 4.10 5.72 -13.96
CA PHE A 25 4.43 4.91 -12.80
C PHE A 25 4.24 5.72 -11.52
N MET A 26 3.54 5.14 -10.56
CA MET A 26 3.36 5.71 -9.24
C MET A 26 3.53 4.63 -8.18
N LEU A 27 4.18 4.91 -7.06
CA LEU A 27 4.13 4.02 -5.91
C LEU A 27 2.90 4.30 -5.05
N SER A 28 2.06 3.29 -4.86
CA SER A 28 0.97 3.29 -3.88
C SER A 28 1.31 2.34 -2.73
N LEU A 29 1.04 2.76 -1.49
CA LEU A 29 1.34 2.00 -0.29
C LEU A 29 0.09 1.71 0.54
N GLY A 30 0.02 0.50 1.09
CA GLY A 30 -0.96 0.09 2.09
C GLY A 30 -0.32 0.11 3.48
N ILE A 31 -0.76 1.03 4.34
CA ILE A 31 -0.30 1.15 5.73
C ILE A 31 -1.20 0.29 6.61
N PRO A 32 -0.68 -0.69 7.35
CA PRO A 32 -1.53 -1.51 8.21
C PRO A 32 -2.12 -0.65 9.34
N VAL A 33 -3.44 -0.70 9.45
CA VAL A 33 -4.24 -0.11 10.51
C VAL A 33 -4.87 -1.25 11.30
N THR A 34 -4.74 -1.18 12.62
CA THR A 34 -5.21 -2.22 13.54
C THR A 34 -6.22 -1.62 14.50
N LYS A 35 -7.41 -2.21 14.52
CA LYS A 35 -8.52 -1.89 15.42
C LYS A 35 -8.91 -0.41 15.38
N GLU A 36 -9.01 0.14 14.17
CA GLU A 36 -9.60 1.48 14.00
C GLU A 36 -11.07 1.43 14.37
N VAL A 37 -11.51 2.38 15.20
CA VAL A 37 -12.93 2.61 15.48
C VAL A 37 -13.57 3.28 14.26
N LEU A 38 -14.54 2.61 13.66
CA LEU A 38 -15.26 3.11 12.49
C LEU A 38 -16.30 4.16 12.89
N GLY A 39 -16.57 5.09 11.97
CA GLY A 39 -17.71 6.00 12.04
C GLY A 39 -19.02 5.27 11.73
N GLY A 40 -20.10 5.62 12.44
CA GLY A 40 -21.42 5.02 12.28
C GLY A 40 -22.11 4.83 13.63
N GLU A 41 -23.42 4.55 13.61
CA GLU A 41 -24.22 4.34 14.83
C GLU A 41 -24.67 2.89 14.95
N ILE A 42 -24.45 2.26 16.10
CA ILE A 42 -24.96 0.92 16.40
C ILE A 42 -26.40 1.00 16.93
N GLY A 43 -27.28 0.12 16.46
CA GLY A 43 -28.63 -0.05 17.02
C GLY A 43 -29.61 1.08 16.67
N GLY A 44 -29.28 1.95 15.71
CA GLY A 44 -30.17 2.97 15.18
C GLY A 44 -31.41 2.41 14.46
N SER A 45 -32.35 3.30 14.10
CA SER A 45 -33.47 2.99 13.18
C SER A 45 -33.32 3.85 11.92
N PRO A 46 -33.16 3.25 10.71
CA PRO A 46 -33.07 1.82 10.43
C PRO A 46 -31.84 1.15 11.06
N ALA A 47 -31.87 -0.17 11.19
CA ALA A 47 -30.76 -0.94 11.75
C ALA A 47 -29.51 -0.77 10.86
N ASN A 48 -28.51 -0.03 11.36
CA ASN A 48 -27.34 0.35 10.59
C ASN A 48 -26.37 -0.82 10.42
N THR A 49 -26.00 -1.08 9.18
CA THR A 49 -24.97 -2.05 8.78
C THR A 49 -23.75 -1.38 8.17
N GLU A 50 -23.85 -0.10 7.82
CA GLU A 50 -22.80 0.67 7.13
C GLU A 50 -21.95 1.43 8.15
N PHE A 51 -20.64 1.29 8.02
CA PHE A 51 -19.65 1.94 8.87
C PHE A 51 -18.48 2.45 8.03
N THR A 52 -17.94 3.62 8.36
CA THR A 52 -16.94 4.31 7.53
C THR A 52 -15.57 4.34 8.20
N THR A 53 -14.52 4.07 7.44
CA THR A 53 -13.12 4.28 7.85
C THR A 53 -12.73 5.74 7.66
N ARG A 54 -11.71 6.18 8.40
CA ARG A 54 -11.11 7.50 8.20
C ARG A 54 -10.33 7.60 6.90
N TYR A 55 -9.64 6.53 6.51
CA TYR A 55 -8.80 6.51 5.31
C TYR A 55 -9.34 5.48 4.31
N PRO A 56 -9.13 5.68 3.00
CA PRO A 56 -9.54 4.71 2.00
C PRO A 56 -8.88 3.34 2.23
N ILE A 57 -9.61 2.28 1.95
CA ILE A 57 -9.19 0.89 2.12
C ILE A 57 -8.33 0.48 0.93
N TYR A 58 -7.11 0.04 1.21
CA TYR A 58 -6.15 -0.43 0.23
C TYR A 58 -6.45 -1.87 -0.21
N PRO A 59 -6.41 -2.18 -1.52
CA PRO A 59 -6.59 -3.55 -2.04
C PRO A 59 -5.36 -4.42 -1.72
N ALA A 60 -5.29 -4.95 -0.50
CA ALA A 60 -4.10 -5.58 0.07
C ALA A 60 -3.60 -6.80 -0.73
N GLY A 61 -4.50 -7.54 -1.38
CA GLY A 61 -4.13 -8.62 -2.30
C GLY A 61 -3.35 -8.16 -3.53
N GLY A 62 -3.54 -6.91 -3.97
CA GLY A 62 -2.95 -6.33 -5.19
C GLY A 62 -3.41 -7.01 -6.49
N LYS A 63 -4.40 -7.91 -6.44
CA LYS A 63 -4.91 -8.66 -7.59
C LYS A 63 -6.10 -7.99 -8.27
N THR A 64 -6.72 -7.05 -7.58
CA THR A 64 -7.93 -6.33 -7.98
C THR A 64 -7.68 -4.84 -7.84
N LYS A 65 -8.37 -4.04 -8.66
CA LYS A 65 -8.34 -2.57 -8.54
C LYS A 65 -9.07 -2.11 -7.26
N ALA A 66 -10.22 -2.70 -6.98
CA ALA A 66 -11.00 -2.48 -5.78
C ALA A 66 -10.57 -3.41 -4.63
N PRO A 67 -10.63 -2.97 -3.37
CA PRO A 67 -10.47 -3.84 -2.22
C PRO A 67 -11.60 -4.87 -2.16
N VAL A 68 -11.30 -6.05 -1.63
CA VAL A 68 -12.25 -7.14 -1.45
C VAL A 68 -12.40 -7.48 0.02
N ILE A 69 -13.49 -8.17 0.39
CA ILE A 69 -13.78 -8.52 1.80
C ILE A 69 -12.65 -9.29 2.50
N SER A 70 -11.81 -10.01 1.76
CA SER A 70 -10.64 -10.72 2.32
C SER A 70 -9.47 -9.81 2.67
N ASP A 71 -9.51 -8.52 2.30
CA ASP A 71 -8.48 -7.54 2.62
C ASP A 71 -8.67 -6.91 4.01
N ILE A 72 -9.82 -7.17 4.67
CA ILE A 72 -10.21 -6.56 5.94
C ILE A 72 -10.74 -7.59 6.95
N THR A 73 -10.69 -7.24 8.23
CA THR A 73 -11.36 -7.99 9.30
C THR A 73 -12.09 -7.04 10.22
N ALA A 74 -13.40 -7.27 10.45
CA ALA A 74 -14.23 -6.42 11.29
C ALA A 74 -14.53 -7.06 12.63
N TYR A 75 -14.63 -6.24 13.66
CA TYR A 75 -14.94 -6.66 15.02
C TYR A 75 -15.96 -5.72 15.66
N THR A 76 -16.68 -6.20 16.66
CA THR A 76 -17.46 -5.36 17.58
C THR A 76 -16.84 -5.38 18.96
N ARG A 77 -16.89 -4.24 19.66
CA ARG A 77 -16.43 -4.08 21.04
C ARG A 77 -17.47 -3.38 21.89
N LYS A 78 -17.69 -3.90 23.10
CA LYS A 78 -18.50 -3.24 24.14
C LYS A 78 -17.62 -2.32 25.00
N GLU A 79 -18.09 -1.12 25.27
CA GLU A 79 -17.44 -0.19 26.19
C GLU A 79 -17.38 -0.80 27.60
N GLY A 80 -16.26 -0.59 28.28
CA GLY A 80 -15.96 -1.25 29.56
C GLY A 80 -15.46 -2.69 29.45
N SER A 81 -15.35 -3.26 28.24
CA SER A 81 -14.69 -4.55 27.97
C SER A 81 -13.63 -4.43 26.87
N PRO A 82 -12.56 -3.62 27.08
CA PRO A 82 -11.60 -3.27 26.04
C PRO A 82 -10.78 -4.45 25.49
N ASP A 83 -10.72 -5.56 26.22
CA ASP A 83 -9.95 -6.75 25.85
C ASP A 83 -10.80 -7.82 25.13
N VAL A 84 -12.08 -7.54 24.87
CA VAL A 84 -13.01 -8.50 24.27
C VAL A 84 -13.53 -7.96 22.93
N ASP A 85 -12.90 -8.43 21.85
CA ASP A 85 -13.36 -8.20 20.48
C ASP A 85 -14.09 -9.44 19.95
N THR A 86 -15.26 -9.24 19.37
CA THR A 86 -16.00 -10.30 18.68
C THR A 86 -15.95 -10.05 17.18
N GLU A 87 -15.41 -10.99 16.41
CA GLU A 87 -15.35 -10.88 14.95
C GLU A 87 -16.77 -10.89 14.35
N VAL A 88 -17.00 -10.03 13.36
CA VAL A 88 -18.28 -9.91 12.65
C VAL A 88 -18.09 -10.08 11.15
N THR A 89 -19.12 -10.60 10.49
CA THR A 89 -19.08 -10.86 9.05
C THR A 89 -19.35 -9.58 8.26
N VAL A 90 -18.46 -9.26 7.34
CA VAL A 90 -18.62 -8.20 6.33
C VAL A 90 -19.33 -8.78 5.11
N SER A 91 -20.34 -8.07 4.60
CA SER A 91 -21.07 -8.43 3.38
C SER A 91 -20.52 -7.72 2.14
N ALA A 92 -20.08 -6.45 2.28
CA ALA A 92 -19.57 -5.66 1.17
C ALA A 92 -18.56 -4.60 1.62
N ILE A 93 -17.76 -4.14 0.66
CA ILE A 93 -16.99 -2.89 0.73
C ILE A 93 -17.56 -1.98 -0.34
N GLU A 94 -18.00 -0.80 0.06
CA GLU A 94 -18.62 0.19 -0.80
C GLU A 94 -17.81 1.48 -0.82
N THR A 95 -18.15 2.33 -1.79
CA THR A 95 -17.53 3.64 -1.96
C THR A 95 -18.32 4.70 -1.21
N GLY A 96 -17.60 5.61 -0.56
CA GLY A 96 -18.13 6.87 -0.05
C GLY A 96 -17.36 8.06 -0.63
N GLU A 97 -17.70 9.25 -0.14
CA GLU A 97 -16.98 10.48 -0.47
C GLU A 97 -15.91 10.75 0.58
N ASP A 98 -14.70 11.10 0.15
CA ASP A 98 -13.64 11.59 1.03
C ASP A 98 -13.91 13.04 1.40
N GLU A 99 -14.10 13.35 2.68
CA GLU A 99 -14.51 14.69 3.14
C GLU A 99 -13.47 15.78 2.81
N ASP A 100 -12.19 15.43 2.73
CA ASP A 100 -11.10 16.38 2.50
C ASP A 100 -10.94 16.73 1.01
N THR A 101 -11.13 15.75 0.12
CA THR A 101 -10.85 15.90 -1.33
C THR A 101 -12.10 15.90 -2.21
N GLY A 102 -13.23 15.38 -1.71
CA GLY A 102 -14.45 15.17 -2.50
C GLY A 102 -14.38 13.99 -3.47
N TYR A 103 -13.30 13.20 -3.44
CA TYR A 103 -13.14 12.05 -4.32
C TYR A 103 -13.92 10.84 -3.84
N THR A 104 -14.35 10.00 -4.79
CA THR A 104 -15.00 8.73 -4.48
C THR A 104 -13.96 7.70 -4.06
N VAL A 105 -14.05 7.21 -2.83
CA VAL A 105 -13.05 6.32 -2.23
C VAL A 105 -13.71 5.10 -1.59
N TYR A 106 -12.98 3.98 -1.55
CA TYR A 106 -13.43 2.78 -0.85
C TYR A 106 -13.24 2.94 0.66
N ASN A 107 -14.17 3.57 1.37
CA ASN A 107 -14.09 3.81 2.81
C ASN A 107 -15.27 3.23 3.60
N THR A 108 -16.24 2.60 2.93
CA THR A 108 -17.48 2.14 3.59
C THR A 108 -17.49 0.62 3.68
N VAL A 109 -17.71 0.10 4.90
CA VAL A 109 -17.81 -1.33 5.19
C VAL A 109 -19.25 -1.64 5.57
N VAL A 110 -19.84 -2.62 4.90
CA VAL A 110 -21.20 -3.09 5.18
C VAL A 110 -21.13 -4.42 5.91
N LEU A 111 -21.67 -4.47 7.13
CA LEU A 111 -21.79 -5.70 7.91
C LEU A 111 -22.97 -6.54 7.41
N ALA A 112 -22.84 -7.87 7.51
CA ALA A 112 -23.91 -8.79 7.11
C ALA A 112 -25.17 -8.69 7.99
N SER A 113 -25.02 -8.18 9.22
CA SER A 113 -26.11 -7.93 10.15
C SER A 113 -25.76 -6.76 11.07
N ALA A 114 -26.76 -5.94 11.40
CA ALA A 114 -26.57 -4.82 12.31
C ALA A 114 -26.15 -5.32 13.71
N PRO A 115 -25.09 -4.77 14.32
CA PRO A 115 -24.71 -5.11 15.69
C PRO A 115 -25.80 -4.74 16.69
N ALA A 116 -25.98 -5.58 17.70
CA ALA A 116 -26.92 -5.31 18.78
C ALA A 116 -26.28 -4.39 19.84
N SER A 117 -26.97 -3.31 20.21
CA SER A 117 -26.47 -2.33 21.20
C SER A 117 -26.22 -2.93 22.59
N GLU A 118 -26.88 -4.05 22.93
CA GLU A 118 -26.62 -4.75 24.19
C GLU A 118 -25.22 -5.35 24.25
N THR A 119 -24.63 -5.69 23.09
CA THR A 119 -23.37 -6.44 23.00
C THR A 119 -22.22 -5.68 22.35
N ALA A 120 -22.50 -4.53 21.73
CA ALA A 120 -21.50 -3.71 21.04
C ALA A 120 -21.80 -2.22 21.18
N ASP A 121 -20.75 -1.43 21.39
CA ASP A 121 -20.81 0.04 21.35
C ASP A 121 -19.98 0.61 20.18
N ASN A 122 -18.99 -0.14 19.70
CA ASN A 122 -18.13 0.27 18.59
C ASN A 122 -17.92 -0.87 17.59
N VAL A 123 -17.75 -0.50 16.31
CA VAL A 123 -17.22 -1.38 15.26
C VAL A 123 -15.76 -1.03 15.03
N LEU A 124 -14.90 -2.05 15.01
CA LEU A 124 -13.47 -1.94 14.80
C LEU A 124 -13.07 -2.61 13.49
N LEU A 125 -12.06 -2.08 12.80
CA LEU A 125 -11.56 -2.66 11.56
C LEU A 125 -10.03 -2.81 11.58
N ASP A 126 -9.58 -3.99 11.17
CA ASP A 126 -8.21 -4.25 10.73
C ASP A 126 -8.18 -4.19 9.20
N TYR A 127 -7.35 -3.33 8.63
CA TYR A 127 -7.21 -3.14 7.18
C TYR A 127 -5.87 -2.50 6.83
N HIS A 128 -5.60 -2.28 5.55
CA HIS A 128 -4.52 -1.42 5.12
C HIS A 128 -5.10 -0.10 4.61
N ALA A 129 -4.68 1.03 5.16
CA ALA A 129 -5.06 2.34 4.67
C ALA A 129 -4.27 2.67 3.41
N TYR A 130 -4.97 3.15 2.39
CA TYR A 130 -4.43 3.54 1.11
C TYR A 130 -3.68 4.86 1.28
N ASN A 131 -2.40 4.85 0.92
CA ASN A 131 -1.54 6.02 0.94
C ASN A 131 -0.85 6.16 -0.40
N ASP A 132 -1.33 7.11 -1.19
CA ASP A 132 -0.68 7.51 -2.42
C ASP A 132 0.35 8.59 -2.13
N ILE A 133 1.57 8.33 -2.59
CA ILE A 133 2.65 9.30 -2.50
C ILE A 133 2.48 10.23 -3.70
N TYR A 134 1.53 11.17 -3.66
CA TYR A 134 1.20 12.03 -4.81
C TYR A 134 2.31 13.02 -5.22
N THR A 135 3.39 13.14 -4.44
CA THR A 135 4.51 14.08 -4.71
C THR A 135 5.81 13.40 -5.12
N GLN A 136 5.70 12.23 -5.75
CA GLN A 136 6.83 11.51 -6.32
C GLN A 136 7.46 12.31 -7.46
N GLN A 137 8.76 12.57 -7.37
CA GLN A 137 9.56 13.18 -8.43
C GLN A 137 10.30 12.14 -9.27
N SER A 138 10.68 11.01 -8.67
CA SER A 138 11.27 9.88 -9.39
C SER A 138 11.05 8.55 -8.69
N ILE A 139 11.00 7.48 -9.47
CA ILE A 139 10.97 6.08 -9.00
C ILE A 139 12.09 5.28 -9.69
N LYS A 140 12.90 4.59 -8.90
CA LYS A 140 14.07 3.83 -9.36
C LYS A 140 14.03 2.42 -8.78
N PRO A 141 13.38 1.47 -9.47
CA PRO A 141 13.42 0.07 -9.08
C PRO A 141 14.83 -0.49 -9.34
N LYS A 142 15.36 -1.25 -8.37
CA LYS A 142 16.65 -1.93 -8.40
C LYS A 142 16.47 -3.38 -8.01
N ILE A 143 16.99 -4.29 -8.82
CA ILE A 143 16.97 -5.73 -8.54
C ILE A 143 18.41 -6.23 -8.58
N ASP A 144 18.94 -6.59 -7.41
CA ASP A 144 20.25 -7.21 -7.25
C ASP A 144 20.07 -8.73 -7.13
N GLN A 145 20.65 -9.48 -8.06
CA GLN A 145 20.65 -10.94 -8.00
C GLN A 145 22.06 -11.44 -7.69
N ASN A 146 22.19 -12.19 -6.58
CA ASN A 146 23.45 -12.85 -6.29
C ASN A 146 23.60 -14.06 -7.22
N THR A 147 24.71 -14.15 -7.94
CA THR A 147 25.07 -15.31 -8.76
C THR A 147 26.43 -15.84 -8.36
N ASP A 148 26.53 -17.14 -8.13
CA ASP A 148 27.80 -17.81 -7.85
C ASP A 148 28.15 -18.73 -9.02
N ASP A 149 29.38 -18.67 -9.50
CA ASP A 149 29.87 -19.57 -10.53
C ASP A 149 30.37 -20.88 -9.89
N LEU A 150 29.74 -21.99 -10.24
CA LEU A 150 30.16 -23.34 -9.85
C LEU A 150 31.07 -23.92 -10.92
N GLU A 151 32.36 -23.90 -10.64
CA GLU A 151 33.36 -24.59 -11.46
C GLU A 151 33.53 -26.04 -10.97
N ARG A 152 33.29 -27.02 -11.85
CA ARG A 152 33.61 -28.42 -11.58
C ARG A 152 35.05 -28.69 -12.01
N MET A 153 35.91 -29.19 -11.12
CA MET A 153 37.29 -29.54 -11.45
C MET A 153 37.38 -30.43 -12.71
N GLY A 154 38.08 -29.95 -13.74
CA GLY A 154 38.25 -30.64 -15.04
C GLY A 154 37.19 -30.31 -16.10
N SER A 155 36.18 -29.48 -15.78
CA SER A 155 35.18 -28.99 -16.73
C SER A 155 35.58 -27.61 -17.28
N ARG A 156 35.32 -27.37 -18.57
CA ARG A 156 35.37 -26.02 -19.18
C ARG A 156 34.03 -25.27 -19.07
N THR A 157 32.99 -25.97 -18.65
CA THR A 157 31.65 -25.41 -18.48
C THR A 157 31.51 -24.85 -17.07
N VAL A 158 31.25 -23.54 -16.99
CA VAL A 158 30.87 -22.83 -15.77
C VAL A 158 29.36 -22.97 -15.61
N TYR A 159 28.91 -23.41 -14.43
CA TYR A 159 27.49 -23.42 -14.09
C TYR A 159 27.18 -22.23 -13.20
N THR A 160 26.36 -21.29 -13.66
CA THR A 160 25.92 -20.17 -12.83
C THR A 160 24.79 -20.63 -11.91
N LYS A 161 25.02 -20.55 -10.60
CA LYS A 161 24.01 -20.75 -9.56
C LYS A 161 23.35 -19.41 -9.28
N TYR A 162 22.04 -19.35 -9.43
CA TYR A 162 21.24 -18.20 -9.01
C TYR A 162 20.95 -18.30 -7.50
N GLY A 163 21.30 -17.24 -6.77
CA GLY A 163 21.12 -17.10 -5.34
C GLY A 163 19.94 -16.18 -4.98
N ASN A 164 20.01 -15.56 -3.80
CA ASN A 164 18.96 -14.66 -3.31
C ASN A 164 18.83 -13.43 -4.22
N ILE A 165 17.59 -13.02 -4.47
CA ILE A 165 17.25 -11.78 -5.16
C ILE A 165 16.89 -10.75 -4.09
N LYS A 166 17.58 -9.61 -4.10
CA LYS A 166 17.26 -8.45 -3.27
C LYS A 166 16.65 -7.39 -4.19
N SER A 167 15.42 -7.00 -3.91
CA SER A 167 14.73 -5.96 -4.67
C SER A 167 14.51 -4.73 -3.80
N GLU A 168 14.89 -3.56 -4.31
CA GLU A 168 14.76 -2.26 -3.68
C GLU A 168 14.09 -1.29 -4.66
N ILE A 169 13.33 -0.33 -4.16
CA ILE A 169 12.79 0.76 -4.98
C ILE A 169 13.16 2.04 -4.26
N GLU A 170 13.88 2.93 -4.93
CA GLU A 170 14.11 4.27 -4.41
C GLU A 170 13.06 5.21 -4.99
N VAL A 171 12.41 5.98 -4.12
CA VAL A 171 11.42 6.97 -4.51
C VAL A 171 11.83 8.32 -3.93
N GLU A 172 12.05 9.29 -4.80
CA GLU A 172 12.31 10.67 -4.40
C GLU A 172 10.97 11.41 -4.32
N VAL A 173 10.70 12.03 -3.18
CA VAL A 173 9.42 12.67 -2.90
C VAL A 173 9.65 14.11 -2.47
N ALA A 174 8.93 15.04 -3.09
CA ALA A 174 8.89 16.42 -2.61
C ALA A 174 8.04 16.48 -1.33
N ILE A 175 8.57 17.14 -0.30
CA ILE A 175 7.90 17.25 1.00
C ILE A 175 6.78 18.28 0.87
N SER A 176 5.60 17.80 0.51
CA SER A 176 4.34 18.52 0.61
C SER A 176 3.58 18.18 1.89
N ASP A 177 3.82 16.98 2.44
CA ASP A 177 3.18 16.47 3.65
C ASP A 177 4.21 15.75 4.56
N LEU A 178 4.23 16.14 5.84
CA LEU A 178 5.06 15.52 6.87
C LEU A 178 4.64 14.07 7.16
N LYS A 179 3.40 13.66 6.85
CA LYS A 179 2.92 12.27 7.06
C LYS A 179 3.80 11.23 6.36
N GLN A 180 4.38 11.57 5.21
CA GLN A 180 5.28 10.68 4.47
C GLN A 180 6.57 10.39 5.25
N ILE A 181 7.11 11.40 5.94
CA ILE A 181 8.30 11.25 6.80
C ILE A 181 7.95 10.37 8.00
N LEU A 182 6.75 10.54 8.57
CA LEU A 182 6.30 9.81 9.76
C LEU A 182 6.14 8.30 9.55
N LEU A 183 6.16 7.79 8.30
CA LEU A 183 6.16 6.34 8.04
C LEU A 183 7.34 5.61 8.69
N GLY A 184 8.49 6.28 8.84
CA GLY A 184 9.67 5.76 9.53
C GLY A 184 9.66 5.96 11.06
N PHE A 185 8.64 6.64 11.59
CA PHE A 185 8.57 7.06 12.99
C PHE A 185 7.33 6.50 13.69
N GLN A 186 7.34 6.55 15.01
CA GLN A 186 6.21 6.19 15.86
C GLN A 186 6.11 7.17 17.01
N ALA A 187 4.89 7.40 17.53
CA ALA A 187 4.72 8.23 18.71
C ALA A 187 5.54 7.65 19.87
N GLU A 188 6.24 8.53 20.59
CA GLU A 188 6.98 8.14 21.77
C GLU A 188 6.02 7.77 22.91
N SER A 189 6.40 6.79 23.72
CA SER A 189 5.58 6.36 24.85
C SER A 189 5.54 7.40 25.97
N ASP A 190 6.63 8.16 26.11
CA ASP A 190 6.72 9.27 27.05
C ASP A 190 6.46 10.58 26.31
N GLN A 191 5.40 11.28 26.71
CA GLN A 191 5.00 12.59 26.18
C GLN A 191 5.15 13.69 27.25
N THR A 192 5.88 13.40 28.34
CA THR A 192 6.05 14.33 29.45
C THR A 192 6.80 15.58 28.99
N GLY A 193 6.20 16.75 29.24
CA GLY A 193 6.80 18.04 28.86
C GLY A 193 6.66 18.40 27.38
N VAL A 194 5.94 17.61 26.59
CA VAL A 194 5.56 17.97 25.22
C VAL A 194 4.52 19.09 25.27
N GLU A 195 4.70 20.09 24.41
CA GLU A 195 3.79 21.23 24.32
C GLU A 195 2.36 20.78 23.95
N ALA A 196 1.36 21.42 24.54
CA ALA A 196 -0.04 21.09 24.27
C ALA A 196 -0.36 21.19 22.78
N GLY A 197 -0.95 20.14 22.21
CA GLY A 197 -1.25 20.04 20.78
C GLY A 197 -0.13 19.42 19.93
N TYR A 198 1.02 19.09 20.51
CA TYR A 198 2.12 18.40 19.84
C TYR A 198 2.25 16.95 20.31
N VAL A 199 2.83 16.11 19.45
CA VAL A 199 3.17 14.72 19.75
C VAL A 199 4.64 14.51 19.41
N LEU A 200 5.40 13.95 20.35
CA LEU A 200 6.77 13.56 20.12
C LEU A 200 6.81 12.21 19.41
N TYR A 201 7.58 12.15 18.32
CA TYR A 201 7.80 10.93 17.54
C TYR A 201 9.26 10.50 17.62
N LYS A 202 9.48 9.19 17.73
CA LYS A 202 10.80 8.56 17.69
C LYS A 202 10.94 7.61 16.52
N GLN A 203 12.17 7.41 16.09
CA GLN A 203 12.51 6.47 15.03
C GLN A 203 12.07 5.05 15.41
N ARG A 204 11.49 4.32 14.45
CA ARG A 204 11.17 2.90 14.64
C ARG A 204 12.45 2.08 14.66
N SER A 205 12.61 1.22 15.67
CA SER A 205 13.69 0.23 15.72
C SER A 205 13.43 -0.98 14.81
N ILE A 206 12.16 -1.29 14.56
CA ILE A 206 11.70 -2.34 13.66
C ILE A 206 10.86 -1.66 12.56
N PRO A 207 11.26 -1.78 11.28
CA PRO A 207 10.50 -1.20 10.17
C PRO A 207 9.06 -1.71 10.15
N GLN A 208 8.11 -0.82 9.84
CA GLN A 208 6.74 -1.24 9.59
C GLN A 208 6.69 -2.01 8.28
N ILE A 209 6.00 -3.15 8.28
CA ILE A 209 5.80 -3.96 7.08
C ILE A 209 4.56 -3.44 6.38
N LEU A 210 4.75 -2.91 5.17
CA LEU A 210 3.71 -2.33 4.34
C LEU A 210 3.38 -3.25 3.16
N LYS A 211 2.27 -2.95 2.49
CA LYS A 211 1.95 -3.45 1.15
C LYS A 211 2.25 -2.36 0.14
N GLY A 212 2.56 -2.72 -1.10
CA GLY A 212 2.70 -1.74 -2.17
C GLY A 212 2.32 -2.31 -3.53
N PHE A 213 1.99 -1.42 -4.45
CA PHE A 213 1.99 -1.74 -5.87
C PHE A 213 2.46 -0.53 -6.68
N ILE A 214 2.94 -0.79 -7.89
CA ILE A 214 3.21 0.21 -8.91
C ILE A 214 2.24 -0.06 -10.07
N PRO A 215 1.17 0.73 -10.25
CA PRO A 215 0.32 0.60 -11.42
C PRO A 215 1.08 1.05 -12.66
N ILE A 216 0.75 0.44 -13.78
CA ILE A 216 1.27 0.74 -15.10
C ILE A 216 0.09 1.27 -15.91
N TYR A 217 0.03 2.59 -16.06
CA TYR A 217 -1.06 3.26 -16.75
C TYR A 217 -0.78 3.43 -18.24
N SER A 218 -1.83 3.42 -19.06
CA SER A 218 -1.77 3.79 -20.46
C SER A 218 -2.64 5.00 -20.79
N GLY A 219 -2.23 5.76 -21.81
CA GLY A 219 -2.92 6.95 -22.29
C GLY A 219 -2.41 8.24 -21.64
N ASP A 220 -3.10 9.34 -21.91
CA ASP A 220 -2.72 10.67 -21.42
C ASP A 220 -2.85 10.80 -19.89
N GLU A 221 -2.20 11.80 -19.31
CA GLU A 221 -2.35 12.17 -17.90
C GLU A 221 -3.77 12.69 -17.62
N THR A 222 -4.34 12.28 -16.49
CA THR A 222 -5.63 12.75 -15.97
C THR A 222 -5.43 13.40 -14.61
N ASP A 223 -6.43 14.16 -14.14
CA ASP A 223 -6.37 14.83 -12.83
C ASP A 223 -6.24 13.83 -11.67
N ASP A 224 -6.93 12.68 -11.75
CA ASP A 224 -6.74 11.55 -10.84
C ASP A 224 -6.09 10.37 -11.60
N PRO A 225 -4.90 9.88 -11.19
CA PRO A 225 -4.26 8.71 -11.77
C PRO A 225 -5.14 7.45 -11.78
N ILE A 226 -6.10 7.31 -10.85
CA ILE A 226 -7.01 6.16 -10.81
C ILE A 226 -7.94 6.11 -12.03
N ASP A 227 -8.19 7.23 -12.69
CA ASP A 227 -9.07 7.32 -13.86
C ASP A 227 -8.39 6.83 -15.15
N ARG A 228 -7.07 6.69 -15.12
CA ARG A 228 -6.29 6.20 -16.26
C ARG A 228 -6.55 4.72 -16.49
N GLU A 229 -6.43 4.29 -17.74
CA GLU A 229 -6.51 2.86 -18.06
C GLU A 229 -5.29 2.15 -17.46
N GLU A 230 -5.53 1.22 -16.54
CA GLU A 230 -4.47 0.39 -15.98
C GLU A 230 -4.24 -0.85 -16.86
N MET A 231 -3.02 -0.99 -17.36
CA MET A 231 -2.58 -2.13 -18.18
C MET A 231 -2.07 -3.29 -17.34
N GLY A 232 -1.62 -2.99 -16.12
CA GLY A 232 -1.09 -3.95 -15.17
C GLY A 232 -0.52 -3.25 -13.94
N ARG A 233 0.05 -4.02 -13.03
CA ARG A 233 0.76 -3.50 -11.86
C ARG A 233 1.86 -4.43 -11.38
N ILE A 234 2.90 -3.84 -10.80
CA ILE A 234 3.92 -4.55 -10.05
C ILE A 234 3.44 -4.62 -8.60
N ILE A 235 3.23 -5.81 -8.07
CA ILE A 235 2.79 -6.06 -6.69
C ILE A 235 4.03 -6.24 -5.81
N LEU A 236 4.09 -5.46 -4.73
CA LEU A 236 5.18 -5.42 -3.77
C LEU A 236 4.68 -5.96 -2.42
N ASN A 237 5.23 -7.10 -2.00
CA ASN A 237 4.92 -7.68 -0.69
C ASN A 237 6.01 -7.39 0.32
N SER A 238 5.58 -7.12 1.56
CA SER A 238 6.47 -6.91 2.70
C SER A 238 7.44 -5.76 2.46
N VAL A 239 6.88 -4.62 2.06
CA VAL A 239 7.63 -3.40 1.80
C VAL A 239 8.09 -2.80 3.13
N GLN A 240 9.38 -2.60 3.28
CA GLN A 240 9.98 -1.99 4.47
C GLN A 240 10.53 -0.62 4.09
N ILE A 241 10.18 0.39 4.87
CA ILE A 241 10.69 1.75 4.71
C ILE A 241 11.63 2.03 5.88
N PRO A 242 12.95 2.08 5.65
CA PRO A 242 13.88 2.58 6.63
C PRO A 242 13.62 4.08 6.84
N PRO A 243 13.89 4.62 8.04
CA PRO A 243 13.72 6.04 8.31
C PRO A 243 14.65 6.88 7.44
N SER A 244 14.07 7.80 6.69
CA SER A 244 14.79 8.80 5.90
C SER A 244 14.55 10.19 6.46
N LEU A 245 15.58 11.03 6.43
CA LEU A 245 15.45 12.43 6.78
C LEU A 245 15.35 13.28 5.51
N PRO A 246 14.60 14.38 5.58
CA PRO A 246 14.51 15.30 4.46
C PRO A 246 15.83 16.01 4.22
N GLU A 247 16.14 16.24 2.95
CA GLU A 247 17.25 17.07 2.49
C GLU A 247 16.72 18.28 1.72
N GLY A 248 17.49 19.36 1.69
CA GLY A 248 17.07 20.57 1.01
C GLY A 248 18.25 21.48 0.73
N LYS A 249 18.15 22.20 -0.39
CA LYS A 249 19.13 23.19 -0.82
C LYS A 249 18.43 24.54 -1.01
N VAL A 250 19.14 25.63 -0.69
CA VAL A 250 18.62 26.99 -0.88
C VAL A 250 18.18 27.20 -2.32
N GLY A 251 16.92 27.62 -2.51
CA GLY A 251 16.32 27.88 -3.82
C GLY A 251 15.68 26.64 -4.48
N ASP A 252 15.57 25.52 -3.75
CA ASP A 252 14.96 24.28 -4.21
C ASP A 252 13.90 23.78 -3.20
N ASN A 253 13.04 22.84 -3.64
CA ASN A 253 12.10 22.17 -2.75
C ASN A 253 12.87 21.20 -1.83
N ALA A 254 12.40 21.05 -0.59
CA ALA A 254 12.91 20.00 0.28
C ALA A 254 12.38 18.64 -0.19
N THR A 255 13.27 17.65 -0.29
CA THR A 255 12.98 16.31 -0.79
C THR A 255 13.32 15.27 0.27
N VAL A 256 12.70 14.11 0.17
CA VAL A 256 13.07 12.92 0.95
C VAL A 256 13.17 11.74 -0.01
N THR A 257 14.27 11.01 0.08
CA THR A 257 14.44 9.75 -0.66
C THR A 257 14.01 8.59 0.23
N LEU A 258 12.94 7.90 -0.15
CA LEU A 258 12.45 6.70 0.50
C LEU A 258 13.05 5.47 -0.20
N THR A 259 13.85 4.68 0.51
CA THR A 259 14.41 3.42 -0.02
C THR A 259 13.55 2.24 0.44
N LEU A 260 12.66 1.76 -0.41
CA LEU A 260 11.74 0.68 -0.09
C LEU A 260 12.40 -0.68 -0.36
N SER A 261 12.63 -1.47 0.68
CA SER A 261 13.12 -2.85 0.54
C SER A 261 11.95 -3.83 0.44
N ILE A 262 11.99 -4.75 -0.53
CA ILE A 262 10.94 -5.75 -0.75
C ILE A 262 11.34 -7.06 -0.07
N GLY A 263 10.65 -7.41 1.01
CA GLY A 263 11.07 -8.45 1.93
C GLY A 263 10.69 -9.88 1.56
N SER A 264 9.84 -10.11 0.56
CA SER A 264 9.43 -11.47 0.16
C SER A 264 9.38 -11.69 -1.34
N GLU A 265 8.47 -11.02 -2.04
CA GLU A 265 8.15 -11.32 -3.43
C GLU A 265 7.78 -10.05 -4.21
N LEU A 266 8.32 -9.96 -5.43
CA LEU A 266 7.90 -9.04 -6.48
C LEU A 266 7.14 -9.84 -7.53
N ARG A 267 5.92 -9.39 -7.87
CA ARG A 267 5.05 -10.04 -8.87
C ARG A 267 4.54 -9.01 -9.85
N ILE A 268 4.26 -9.41 -11.07
CA ILE A 268 3.65 -8.54 -12.08
C ILE A 268 2.28 -9.12 -12.43
N LEU A 269 1.25 -8.27 -12.36
CA LEU A 269 -0.08 -8.53 -12.88
C LEU A 269 -0.20 -7.81 -14.22
N ALA A 270 -0.57 -8.52 -15.27
CA ALA A 270 -0.81 -7.97 -16.60
C ALA A 270 -2.10 -8.57 -17.17
N LYS A 271 -2.74 -7.85 -18.12
CA LYS A 271 -3.89 -8.38 -18.86
C LYS A 271 -3.48 -9.65 -19.62
N GLU A 272 -4.37 -10.64 -19.65
CA GLU A 272 -4.19 -11.83 -20.49
C GLU A 272 -4.20 -11.42 -21.97
N GLU A 273 -3.21 -11.86 -22.73
CA GLU A 273 -3.18 -11.64 -24.18
C GLU A 273 -4.13 -12.64 -24.87
N THR A 274 -5.06 -12.12 -25.69
CA THR A 274 -5.95 -12.91 -26.55
C THR A 274 -5.45 -12.98 -27.98
#